data_AF-A0A950A462-F1
#
_entry.id   AF-A0A950A462-F1
#
_cell.length_a   1.000
_cell.length_b   1.000
_cell.length_c   1.000
_cell.angle_alpha   90.00
_cell.angle_beta   90.00
_cell.angle_gamma   90.00
#
_symmetry.space_group_name_H-M   'P 1'
#
loop_
_entity.id
_entity.type
_entity.pdbx_description
1 polymer ?
#
loop_
_entity_poly.entity_id
_entity_poly.type
_entity_poly.pdbx_seq_one_letter_code
_entity_poly.pdbx_strand_id
1 'polypeptide(L)'
;MSTIAVTHQRLIAGPDGITAGDHLTWVRDPEPAALDHGLRRVAISAEPLGELINIDLVWAGQPPTTPSTAAATAGFPLIPEVAAVYSVACAAGTHRARRGVAHRSWLILRALLPPIGGRMLVWHPPPANPHEPRKELSEMSVYQTQLSAPSRLTSALAGKVVIPGHAGFDEARRAFNLAIDQRPAAVAFPESPQDVAAAVLYAREFGLRVAAQGTGHNAGPLGSLEDTILVKTERMRGVTIDPARRTARVEAGTLWVEVVEAAAQHRLAALAGSSPNVGVVGYTLGGGISFLARKYGLSTNHVRAVELVTADGRLVRTDRENEPDLFWALRGGGGSFGIVTALEF
;
A
#
# COMPACT_ATOMS: atom_id res chain seq x y z
N MET A 1 22.73 40.99 -12.97
CA MET A 1 21.61 40.04 -12.79
C MET A 1 21.18 40.08 -11.33
N SER A 2 20.06 40.74 -11.02
CA SER A 2 19.52 40.79 -9.65
C SER A 2 19.14 39.39 -9.19
N THR A 3 19.61 38.99 -8.02
CA THR A 3 19.25 37.70 -7.41
C THR A 3 17.87 37.82 -6.79
N ILE A 4 16.90 37.04 -7.26
CA ILE A 4 15.53 37.08 -6.76
C ILE A 4 15.48 36.27 -5.46
N ALA A 5 15.07 36.91 -4.36
CA ALA A 5 14.85 36.23 -3.09
C ALA A 5 13.67 35.25 -3.20
N VAL A 6 13.79 34.08 -2.56
CA VAL A 6 12.74 33.05 -2.56
C VAL A 6 12.15 32.95 -1.15
N THR A 7 10.82 32.94 -1.06
CA THR A 7 10.11 32.79 0.22
C THR A 7 9.25 31.54 0.18
N HIS A 8 9.33 30.74 1.24
CA HIS A 8 8.46 29.60 1.47
C HIS A 8 7.32 30.01 2.40
N GLN A 9 6.09 29.67 2.05
CA GLN A 9 4.91 29.92 2.87
C GLN A 9 4.08 28.64 2.97
N ARG A 10 3.72 28.25 4.19
CA ARG A 10 2.81 27.12 4.45
C ARG A 10 1.49 27.65 5.00
N LEU A 11 0.39 27.22 4.40
CA LEU A 11 -0.97 27.44 4.88
C LEU A 11 -1.52 26.11 5.43
N ILE A 12 -2.20 26.17 6.58
CA ILE A 12 -2.97 25.05 7.13
C ILE A 12 -4.45 25.43 7.02
N ALA A 13 -5.22 24.59 6.34
CA ALA A 13 -6.61 24.87 6.03
C ALA A 13 -7.50 23.70 6.49
N GLY A 14 -8.63 24.00 7.14
CA GLY A 14 -9.64 23.02 7.52
C GLY A 14 -10.84 23.05 6.56
N PRO A 15 -11.20 21.95 5.86
CA PRO A 15 -12.36 21.94 4.98
C PRO A 15 -13.67 21.91 5.78
N ASP A 16 -14.62 22.77 5.42
CA ASP A 16 -15.92 22.88 6.09
C ASP A 16 -16.81 21.65 5.82
N GLY A 17 -16.82 20.70 6.76
CA GLY A 17 -17.79 19.61 6.78
C GLY A 17 -17.56 18.47 5.78
N ILE A 18 -16.41 18.42 5.12
CA ILE A 18 -15.98 17.30 4.25
C ILE A 18 -14.57 16.85 4.61
N THR A 19 -14.20 15.60 4.29
CA THR A 19 -12.83 15.13 4.56
C THR A 19 -11.83 15.83 3.65
N ALA A 20 -10.59 15.96 4.10
CA ALA A 20 -9.54 16.53 3.28
C ALA A 20 -9.26 15.71 2.00
N GLY A 21 -9.47 14.38 2.04
CA GLY A 21 -9.41 13.52 0.86
C GLY A 21 -10.48 13.84 -0.19
N ASP A 22 -11.72 14.07 0.25
CA ASP A 22 -12.82 14.45 -0.63
C ASP A 22 -12.57 15.84 -1.23
N HIS A 23 -12.08 16.79 -0.42
CA HIS A 23 -11.72 18.13 -0.88
C HIS A 23 -10.62 18.08 -1.97
N LEU A 24 -9.56 17.28 -1.79
CA LEU A 24 -8.50 17.11 -2.78
C LEU A 24 -8.97 16.46 -4.09
N THR A 25 -10.08 15.72 -4.05
CA THR A 25 -10.69 15.14 -5.26
C THR A 25 -11.42 16.21 -6.06
N TRP A 26 -11.93 17.25 -5.40
CA TRP A 26 -12.60 18.40 -6.01
C TRP A 26 -11.60 19.40 -6.64
N VAL A 27 -10.45 19.64 -5.99
CA VAL A 27 -9.40 20.57 -6.48
C VAL A 27 -8.55 19.97 -7.63
N ARG A 28 -9.08 19.03 -8.41
CA ARG A 28 -8.34 18.39 -9.52
C ARG A 28 -8.04 19.35 -10.67
N ASP A 29 -8.79 20.44 -10.80
CA ASP A 29 -8.51 21.56 -11.68
C ASP A 29 -8.57 22.86 -10.87
N PRO A 30 -7.48 23.27 -10.17
CA PRO A 30 -7.45 24.60 -9.61
C PRO A 30 -7.59 25.59 -10.78
N GLU A 31 -8.48 26.59 -10.64
CA GLU A 31 -8.45 27.72 -11.57
C GLU A 31 -7.00 28.24 -11.64
N PRO A 32 -6.50 28.61 -12.84
CA PRO A 32 -5.11 29.00 -13.00
C PRO A 32 -4.79 30.09 -11.97
N ALA A 33 -3.89 29.76 -11.04
CA ALA A 33 -3.45 30.65 -9.99
C ALA A 33 -3.22 32.05 -10.59
N ALA A 34 -3.93 33.06 -10.09
CA ALA A 34 -3.75 34.43 -10.55
C ALA A 34 -2.27 34.76 -10.39
N LEU A 35 -1.57 34.98 -11.51
CA LEU A 35 -0.10 35.02 -11.61
C LEU A 35 0.56 36.21 -10.87
N ASP A 36 -0.15 36.86 -9.96
CA ASP A 36 0.35 37.97 -9.17
C ASP A 36 1.25 37.49 -8.01
N HIS A 37 2.09 38.40 -7.49
CA HIS A 37 3.02 38.17 -6.38
C HIS A 37 4.14 37.14 -6.62
N GLY A 38 4.33 36.66 -7.85
CA GLY A 38 5.48 35.84 -8.22
C GLY A 38 5.43 34.40 -7.70
N LEU A 39 4.24 33.81 -7.55
CA LEU A 39 4.06 32.41 -7.17
C LEU A 39 4.74 31.46 -8.19
N ARG A 40 5.57 30.53 -7.71
CA ARG A 40 6.37 29.59 -8.53
C ARG A 40 6.00 28.14 -8.35
N ARG A 41 5.37 27.78 -7.23
CA ARG A 41 4.99 26.39 -6.95
C ARG A 41 3.87 26.37 -5.92
N VAL A 42 2.95 25.44 -6.14
CA VAL A 42 1.94 25.02 -5.16
C VAL A 42 2.12 23.51 -4.96
N ALA A 43 2.21 23.08 -3.70
CA ALA A 43 2.18 21.67 -3.34
C ALA A 43 1.14 21.48 -2.24
N ILE A 44 0.29 20.47 -2.38
CA ILE A 44 -0.82 20.22 -1.47
C ILE A 44 -0.67 18.82 -0.90
N SER A 45 -0.89 18.66 0.40
CA SER A 45 -0.91 17.36 1.06
C SER A 45 -1.97 17.31 2.15
N ALA A 46 -2.66 16.18 2.26
CA ALA A 46 -3.59 15.91 3.35
C ALA A 46 -3.71 14.41 3.62
N GLU A 47 -4.11 14.06 4.84
CA GLU A 47 -4.58 12.73 5.19
C GLU A 47 -5.97 12.50 4.58
N PRO A 48 -6.23 11.37 3.90
CA PRO A 48 -7.52 11.14 3.22
C PRO A 48 -8.75 11.24 4.14
N LEU A 49 -8.62 10.80 5.39
CA LEU A 49 -9.67 10.88 6.42
C LEU A 49 -9.46 12.04 7.40
N GLY A 50 -8.45 12.88 7.18
CA GLY A 50 -8.11 13.99 8.06
C GLY A 50 -8.98 15.23 7.79
N GLU A 51 -8.99 16.13 8.77
CA GLU A 51 -9.71 17.42 8.70
C GLU A 51 -8.78 18.60 8.36
N LEU A 52 -7.51 18.34 8.01
CA LEU A 52 -6.53 19.40 7.71
C LEU A 52 -5.83 19.17 6.38
N ILE A 53 -5.64 20.26 5.65
CA ILE A 53 -4.92 20.33 4.38
C ILE A 53 -3.71 21.24 4.57
N ASN A 54 -2.54 20.74 4.17
CA ASN A 54 -1.32 21.53 4.09
C ASN A 54 -1.11 22.03 2.66
N ILE A 55 -0.95 23.34 2.52
CA ILE A 55 -0.66 24.00 1.24
C ILE A 55 0.72 24.67 1.36
N ASP A 56 1.69 24.14 0.63
CA ASP A 56 3.05 24.65 0.53
C ASP A 56 3.20 25.52 -0.73
N LEU A 57 3.50 26.79 -0.52
CA LEU A 57 3.66 27.81 -1.56
C LEU A 57 5.13 28.27 -1.63
N VAL A 58 5.63 28.45 -2.86
CA VAL A 58 6.96 29.02 -3.12
C VAL A 58 6.83 30.28 -3.94
N TRP A 59 7.36 31.38 -3.42
CA TRP A 59 7.24 32.71 -4.01
C TRP A 59 8.60 33.24 -4.47
N ALA A 60 8.61 33.89 -5.63
CA ALA A 60 9.71 34.73 -6.09
C ALA A 60 9.50 36.16 -5.56
N GLY A 61 10.03 36.44 -4.37
CA GLY A 61 9.87 37.71 -3.66
C GLY A 61 9.13 37.56 -2.33
N GLN A 62 8.49 38.64 -1.89
CA GLN A 62 7.69 38.65 -0.67
C GLN A 62 6.28 38.10 -0.95
N PRO A 63 5.80 37.11 -0.17
CA PRO A 63 4.45 36.58 -0.31
C PRO A 63 3.41 37.58 0.20
N PRO A 64 2.12 37.40 -0.15
CA PRO A 64 1.03 38.07 0.55
C PRO A 64 1.11 37.83 2.05
N THR A 65 0.90 38.88 2.85
CA THR A 65 0.95 38.84 4.32
C THR A 65 -0.32 38.26 4.93
N THR A 66 -1.43 38.32 4.21
CA THR A 66 -2.73 37.80 4.63
C THR A 66 -2.95 36.36 4.15
N PRO A 67 -3.35 35.43 5.04
CA PRO A 67 -3.62 34.02 4.71
C PRO A 67 -4.63 33.84 3.57
N SER A 68 -5.71 34.62 3.61
CA SER A 68 -6.80 34.59 2.62
C SER A 68 -6.33 35.00 1.23
N THR A 69 -5.44 35.98 1.14
CA THR A 69 -4.87 36.43 -0.13
C THR A 69 -3.90 35.40 -0.68
N ALA A 70 -3.03 34.81 0.14
CA ALA A 70 -2.12 33.74 -0.30
C ALA A 70 -2.88 32.50 -0.83
N ALA A 71 -3.96 32.11 -0.16
CA ALA A 71 -4.83 31.01 -0.58
C ALA A 71 -5.54 31.31 -1.91
N ALA A 72 -6.13 32.51 -2.03
CA ALA A 72 -6.81 32.94 -3.26
C ALA A 72 -5.83 33.00 -4.45
N THR A 73 -4.62 33.53 -4.25
CA THR A 73 -3.58 33.57 -5.30
C THR A 73 -3.16 32.16 -5.74
N ALA A 74 -3.21 31.16 -4.85
CA ALA A 74 -2.91 29.77 -5.17
C ALA A 74 -4.08 29.00 -5.83
N GLY A 75 -5.18 29.69 -6.18
CA GLY A 75 -6.33 29.11 -6.89
C GLY A 75 -7.32 28.38 -5.99
N PHE A 76 -7.32 28.66 -4.67
CA PHE A 76 -8.29 28.08 -3.75
C PHE A 76 -9.47 29.04 -3.56
N PRO A 77 -10.68 28.71 -4.06
CA PRO A 77 -11.88 29.49 -3.75
C PRO A 77 -12.12 29.37 -2.23
N LEU A 78 -12.22 30.51 -1.55
CA LEU A 78 -12.40 30.62 -0.10
C LEU A 78 -13.58 29.75 0.37
N ILE A 79 -13.26 28.63 1.01
CA ILE A 79 -14.17 27.83 1.83
C ILE A 79 -13.46 27.30 3.09
N PRO A 80 -12.19 26.87 3.12
CA PRO A 80 -11.59 26.45 4.39
C PRO A 80 -11.09 27.64 5.22
N GLU A 81 -11.38 27.66 6.52
CA GLU A 81 -10.70 28.56 7.47
C GLU A 81 -9.20 28.26 7.45
N VAL A 82 -8.38 29.26 7.11
CA VAL A 82 -6.93 29.14 7.18
C VAL A 82 -6.51 29.31 8.64
N ALA A 83 -6.34 28.18 9.33
CA ALA A 83 -6.03 28.12 10.75
C ALA A 83 -4.64 28.66 11.11
N ALA A 84 -3.67 28.58 10.19
CA ALA A 84 -2.32 29.10 10.43
C ALA A 84 -1.53 29.37 9.15
N VAL A 85 -0.59 30.33 9.23
CA VAL A 85 0.36 30.66 8.16
C VAL A 85 1.76 30.82 8.72
N TYR A 86 2.72 30.18 8.06
CA TYR A 86 4.14 30.25 8.41
C TYR A 86 4.96 30.64 7.18
N SER A 87 5.76 31.71 7.28
CA SER A 87 6.60 32.20 6.18
C SER A 87 8.07 32.26 6.58
N VAL A 88 8.94 31.77 5.71
CA VAL A 88 10.40 31.86 5.88
C VAL A 88 11.04 32.39 4.61
N ALA A 89 11.67 33.56 4.73
CA ALA A 89 12.44 34.17 3.65
C ALA A 89 13.86 33.57 3.60
N CYS A 90 14.29 33.12 2.42
CA CYS A 90 15.65 32.65 2.19
C CYS A 90 16.47 33.77 1.53
N ALA A 91 17.49 34.28 2.23
CA ALA A 91 18.41 35.25 1.67
C ALA A 91 19.25 34.63 0.55
N ALA A 92 19.33 35.33 -0.58
CA ALA A 92 20.21 34.95 -1.67
C ALA A 92 21.67 35.25 -1.29
N GLY A 93 22.39 34.24 -0.80
CA GLY A 93 23.82 34.38 -0.53
C GLY A 93 24.62 34.54 -1.82
N THR A 94 25.30 35.67 -1.97
CA THR A 94 26.28 35.91 -3.04
C THR A 94 27.57 35.14 -2.76
N HIS A 95 27.60 33.81 -2.92
CA HIS A 95 28.87 33.07 -2.95
C HIS A 95 28.79 31.80 -3.79
N ARG A 96 29.80 31.64 -4.65
CA ARG A 96 30.19 30.42 -5.38
C ARG A 96 29.78 29.16 -4.62
N ALA A 97 28.93 28.35 -5.27
CA ALA A 97 28.46 27.03 -4.88
C ALA A 97 29.15 26.39 -3.65
N ARG A 98 28.54 26.55 -2.47
CA ARG A 98 28.58 25.53 -1.41
C ARG A 98 27.13 25.20 -1.02
N ARG A 99 26.70 24.00 -1.40
CA ARG A 99 25.42 23.38 -1.04
C ARG A 99 25.28 23.35 0.48
N GLY A 100 24.35 24.10 1.07
CA GLY A 100 24.12 23.98 2.52
C GLY A 100 23.15 24.95 3.18
N VAL A 101 22.95 26.16 2.65
CA VAL A 101 22.18 27.19 3.37
C VAL A 101 20.66 27.03 3.18
N ALA A 102 20.17 26.73 1.98
CA ALA A 102 18.74 26.51 1.71
C ALA A 102 18.15 25.29 2.44
N HIS A 103 18.99 24.31 2.79
CA HIS A 103 18.58 23.06 3.42
C HIS A 103 18.17 23.24 4.89
N ARG A 104 18.74 24.23 5.59
CA ARG A 104 18.48 24.48 7.02
C ARG A 104 17.13 25.15 7.27
N SER A 105 16.72 26.08 6.41
CA SER A 105 15.43 26.79 6.55
C SER A 105 14.22 25.87 6.31
N TRP A 106 14.35 24.92 5.37
CA TRP A 106 13.30 23.91 5.08
C TRP A 106 13.16 22.87 6.20
N LEU A 107 14.28 22.53 6.87
CA LEU A 107 14.29 21.67 8.06
C LEU A 107 13.63 22.33 9.27
N ILE A 108 13.78 23.65 9.44
CA ILE A 108 13.15 24.40 10.55
C ILE A 108 11.61 24.37 10.43
N LEU A 109 11.06 24.57 9.23
CA LEU A 109 9.61 24.48 9.03
C LEU A 109 9.06 23.05 9.25
N ARG A 110 9.86 22.03 8.91
CA ARG A 110 9.51 20.62 9.06
C ARG A 110 9.66 20.09 10.50
N ALA A 111 10.51 20.72 11.32
CA ALA A 111 10.73 20.35 12.71
C ALA A 111 9.65 20.89 13.65
N LEU A 112 8.87 21.89 13.22
CA LEU A 112 7.86 22.53 14.07
C LEU A 112 6.53 21.76 14.14
N LEU A 113 6.25 20.79 13.24
CA LEU A 113 4.97 20.06 13.19
C LEU A 113 5.14 18.63 12.60
N PRO A 114 4.34 17.64 13.04
CA PRO A 114 4.47 16.24 12.61
C PRO A 114 4.13 16.03 11.12
N PRO A 115 4.76 15.05 10.44
CA PRO A 115 4.41 14.70 9.06
C PRO A 115 3.07 13.96 9.02
N ILE A 116 2.12 14.52 8.28
CA ILE A 116 0.82 13.90 7.95
C ILE A 116 1.05 13.06 6.68
N GLY A 117 0.89 11.74 6.79
CA GLY A 117 1.08 10.80 5.69
C GLY A 117 -0.04 10.95 4.66
N GLY A 118 0.25 11.44 3.47
CA GLY A 118 -0.81 11.86 2.56
C GLY A 118 -0.43 12.04 1.10
N ARG A 119 -1.47 12.10 0.26
CA ARG A 119 -1.41 12.26 -1.20
C ARG A 119 -0.88 13.66 -1.53
N MET A 120 0.17 13.73 -2.36
CA MET A 120 0.82 15.00 -2.72
C MET A 120 0.49 15.39 -4.16
N LEU A 121 -0.19 16.52 -4.34
CA LEU A 121 -0.41 17.15 -5.65
C LEU A 121 0.61 18.28 -5.81
N VAL A 122 1.39 18.26 -6.89
CA VAL A 122 2.39 19.29 -7.19
C VAL A 122 2.02 19.96 -8.50
N TRP A 123 1.83 21.27 -8.45
CA TRP A 123 1.52 22.07 -9.62
C TRP A 123 2.59 23.14 -9.85
N HIS A 124 2.95 23.31 -11.12
CA HIS A 124 3.90 24.34 -11.58
C HIS A 124 3.16 25.32 -12.49
N PRO A 125 3.14 26.63 -12.15
CA PRO A 125 2.56 27.62 -13.03
C PRO A 125 3.30 27.69 -14.36
N PRO A 126 2.60 27.98 -15.47
CA PRO A 126 3.25 28.28 -16.73
C PRO A 126 4.16 29.52 -16.58
N PRO A 127 5.30 29.59 -17.30
CA PRO A 127 6.17 30.74 -17.23
C PRO A 127 5.46 32.00 -17.73
N ALA A 128 5.73 33.14 -17.10
CA ALA A 128 5.16 34.44 -17.48
C ALA A 128 5.57 34.92 -18.89
N ASN A 129 6.56 34.28 -19.52
CA ASN A 129 7.03 34.58 -20.87
C ASN A 129 7.19 33.30 -21.70
N PRO A 130 6.43 33.11 -22.80
CA PRO A 130 6.43 31.88 -23.60
C PRO A 130 7.73 31.63 -24.40
N HIS A 131 8.68 32.56 -24.41
CA HIS A 131 9.94 32.45 -25.16
C HIS A 131 11.21 32.28 -24.29
N GLU A 132 11.08 32.10 -22.97
CA GLU A 132 12.25 31.88 -22.12
C GLU A 132 12.82 30.46 -22.33
N PRO A 133 14.13 30.30 -22.66
CA PRO A 133 14.72 29.00 -22.88
C PRO A 133 14.67 28.19 -21.58
N ARG A 134 14.13 26.97 -21.68
CA ARG A 134 14.03 26.00 -20.59
C ARG A 134 15.45 25.63 -20.13
N LYS A 135 15.99 26.36 -19.16
CA LYS A 135 17.12 25.86 -18.38
C LYS A 135 16.57 24.75 -17.52
N GLU A 136 16.81 23.51 -17.92
CA GLU A 136 16.84 22.38 -17.01
C GLU A 136 17.76 22.76 -15.86
N LEU A 137 17.16 23.23 -14.76
CA LEU A 137 17.79 23.18 -13.46
C LEU A 137 17.95 21.69 -13.20
N SER A 138 19.17 21.22 -13.43
CA SER A 138 19.59 19.85 -13.24
C SER A 138 18.93 19.27 -11.99
N GLU A 139 18.13 18.22 -12.22
CA GLU A 139 17.60 17.35 -11.20
C GLU A 139 18.76 16.81 -10.36
N MET A 140 19.07 17.48 -9.27
CA MET A 140 19.99 16.98 -8.27
C MET A 140 19.29 16.92 -6.93
N SER A 141 18.73 15.72 -6.70
CA SER A 141 18.45 15.10 -5.42
C SER A 141 17.13 15.47 -4.71
N VAL A 142 16.02 15.06 -5.31
CA VAL A 142 14.86 14.49 -4.58
C VAL A 142 15.00 12.95 -4.43
N TYR A 143 16.09 12.38 -4.93
CA TYR A 143 16.38 10.95 -4.98
C TYR A 143 16.69 10.27 -3.64
N GLN A 144 16.38 10.85 -2.48
CA GLN A 144 16.70 10.20 -1.19
C GLN A 144 15.51 9.91 -0.28
N THR A 145 14.26 10.12 -0.70
CA THR A 145 13.09 9.64 0.06
C THR A 145 12.19 8.65 -0.72
N GLN A 146 12.22 8.64 -2.05
CA GLN A 146 11.48 7.63 -2.86
C GLN A 146 12.20 6.28 -3.02
N LEU A 147 13.49 6.20 -2.67
CA LEU A 147 14.27 4.96 -2.62
C LEU A 147 13.88 4.04 -1.44
N SER A 148 12.76 4.29 -0.75
CA SER A 148 12.50 3.74 0.59
C SER A 148 11.19 2.97 0.78
N ALA A 149 10.20 2.99 -0.11
CA ALA A 149 8.97 2.19 0.11
C ALA A 149 9.14 0.73 -0.36
N PRO A 150 9.34 0.45 -1.67
CA PRO A 150 9.52 -0.92 -2.13
C PRO A 150 10.77 -1.60 -1.56
N SER A 151 11.85 -0.84 -1.35
CA SER A 151 13.07 -1.34 -0.71
C SER A 151 12.87 -1.66 0.77
N ARG A 152 12.01 -0.94 1.50
CA ARG A 152 11.63 -1.30 2.87
C ARG A 152 10.81 -2.57 2.91
N LEU A 153 9.87 -2.77 1.98
CA LEU A 153 9.16 -4.04 1.87
C LEU A 153 10.12 -5.19 1.55
N THR A 154 11.02 -5.02 0.58
CA THR A 154 12.07 -6.00 0.27
C THR A 154 13.00 -6.27 1.47
N SER A 155 13.27 -5.27 2.31
CA SER A 155 14.11 -5.43 3.51
C SER A 155 13.35 -6.04 4.70
N ALA A 156 12.03 -5.97 4.69
CA ALA A 156 11.17 -6.47 5.77
C ALA A 156 10.78 -7.94 5.59
N LEU A 157 10.94 -8.50 4.39
CA LEU A 157 10.66 -9.90 4.08
C LEU A 157 11.96 -10.66 3.80
N ALA A 158 12.06 -11.89 4.27
CA ALA A 158 13.07 -12.83 3.78
C ALA A 158 12.77 -13.26 2.34
N GLY A 159 11.48 -13.40 2.02
CA GLY A 159 10.97 -13.71 0.69
C GLY A 159 11.18 -12.62 -0.37
N LYS A 160 10.81 -12.95 -1.62
CA LYS A 160 11.02 -12.08 -2.78
C LYS A 160 9.91 -11.04 -2.92
N VAL A 161 10.27 -9.81 -3.32
CA VAL A 161 9.31 -8.76 -3.72
C VAL A 161 9.57 -8.35 -5.17
N VAL A 162 8.52 -8.22 -5.97
CA VAL A 162 8.57 -7.80 -7.38
C VAL A 162 7.60 -6.65 -7.59
N ILE A 163 8.07 -5.57 -8.21
CA ILE A 163 7.27 -4.36 -8.46
C ILE A 163 7.19 -4.06 -9.97
N PRO A 164 6.22 -3.22 -10.41
CA PRO A 164 6.17 -2.76 -11.79
C PRO A 164 7.52 -2.21 -12.27
N GLY A 165 7.92 -2.58 -13.48
CA GLY A 165 9.22 -2.21 -14.07
C GLY A 165 10.36 -3.17 -13.77
N HIS A 166 10.24 -4.07 -12.78
CA HIS A 166 11.21 -5.17 -12.61
C HIS A 166 11.03 -6.24 -13.69
N ALA A 167 12.15 -6.83 -14.13
CA ALA A 167 12.11 -8.04 -14.94
C ALA A 167 11.35 -9.16 -14.20
N GLY A 168 10.41 -9.80 -14.90
CA GLY A 168 9.58 -10.87 -14.33
C GLY A 168 8.32 -10.41 -13.58
N PHE A 169 8.00 -9.10 -13.55
CA PHE A 169 6.75 -8.62 -12.94
C PHE A 169 5.50 -9.23 -13.59
N ASP A 170 5.47 -9.34 -14.92
CA ASP A 170 4.36 -9.94 -15.66
C ASP A 170 4.17 -11.43 -15.36
N GLU A 171 5.24 -12.14 -15.03
CA GLU A 171 5.15 -13.53 -14.58
C GLU A 171 4.67 -13.60 -13.13
N ALA A 172 5.26 -12.78 -12.26
CA ALA A 172 4.98 -12.76 -10.83
C ALA A 172 3.48 -12.51 -10.54
N ARG A 173 2.86 -11.58 -11.27
CA ARG A 173 1.46 -11.18 -11.09
C ARG A 173 0.43 -12.14 -11.68
N ARG A 174 0.84 -13.20 -12.40
CA ARG A 174 -0.11 -14.14 -13.01
C ARG A 174 -0.85 -14.98 -11.96
N ALA A 175 -2.15 -15.12 -12.19
CA ALA A 175 -3.00 -16.15 -11.63
C ALA A 175 -3.05 -17.37 -12.56
N PHE A 176 -3.50 -18.52 -12.05
CA PHE A 176 -3.91 -19.64 -12.89
C PHE A 176 -5.04 -19.25 -13.86
N ASN A 177 -6.04 -18.49 -13.38
CA ASN A 177 -7.08 -17.95 -14.25
C ASN A 177 -6.53 -16.81 -15.12
N LEU A 178 -6.09 -17.14 -16.33
CA LEU A 178 -5.49 -16.20 -17.28
C LEU A 178 -6.47 -15.15 -17.83
N ALA A 179 -7.77 -15.28 -17.56
CA ALA A 179 -8.74 -14.25 -17.90
C ALA A 179 -8.59 -12.96 -17.05
N ILE A 180 -7.85 -13.03 -15.94
CA ILE A 180 -7.65 -11.91 -15.02
C ILE A 180 -6.27 -11.26 -15.21
N ASP A 181 -6.23 -10.03 -15.72
CA ASP A 181 -5.00 -9.22 -15.81
C ASP A 181 -4.76 -8.46 -14.50
N GLN A 182 -4.03 -9.06 -13.55
CA GLN A 182 -3.75 -8.44 -12.25
C GLN A 182 -2.62 -7.40 -12.36
N ARG A 183 -2.84 -6.16 -11.93
CA ARG A 183 -1.81 -5.09 -11.92
C ARG A 183 -1.62 -4.50 -10.52
N PRO A 184 -0.96 -5.23 -9.59
CA PRO A 184 -0.74 -4.76 -8.23
C PRO A 184 0.39 -3.72 -8.12
N ALA A 185 0.40 -2.94 -7.03
CA ALA A 185 1.55 -2.10 -6.63
C ALA A 185 2.83 -2.94 -6.44
N ALA A 186 2.68 -4.14 -5.87
CA ALA A 186 3.76 -5.08 -5.62
C ALA A 186 3.24 -6.52 -5.55
N VAL A 187 4.10 -7.48 -5.88
CA VAL A 187 3.90 -8.90 -5.62
C VAL A 187 4.92 -9.34 -4.58
N ALA A 188 4.45 -9.84 -3.44
CA ALA A 188 5.27 -10.38 -2.37
C ALA A 188 5.17 -11.90 -2.34
N PHE A 189 6.31 -12.59 -2.25
CA PHE A 189 6.42 -14.05 -2.14
C PHE A 189 6.98 -14.41 -0.75
N PRO A 190 6.15 -14.37 0.31
CA PRO A 190 6.56 -14.72 1.65
C PRO A 190 7.06 -16.18 1.71
N GLU A 191 8.05 -16.42 2.56
CA GLU A 191 8.59 -17.76 2.84
C GLU A 191 8.22 -18.24 4.26
N SER A 192 7.58 -17.38 5.06
CA SER A 192 7.18 -17.67 6.43
C SER A 192 5.93 -16.89 6.85
N PRO A 193 5.24 -17.30 7.93
CA PRO A 193 4.18 -16.49 8.54
C PRO A 193 4.66 -15.09 8.96
N GLN A 194 5.94 -14.94 9.33
CA GLN A 194 6.54 -13.66 9.71
C GLN A 194 6.67 -12.72 8.50
N ASP A 195 7.02 -13.24 7.33
CA ASP A 195 7.02 -12.44 6.08
C ASP A 195 5.61 -11.96 5.73
N VAL A 196 4.59 -12.80 5.96
CA VAL A 196 3.19 -12.41 5.77
C VAL A 196 2.82 -11.27 6.72
N ALA A 197 3.17 -11.38 8.01
CA ALA A 197 2.96 -10.30 8.98
C ALA A 197 3.68 -9.02 8.58
N ALA A 198 4.93 -9.11 8.13
CA ALA A 198 5.70 -7.98 7.65
C ALA A 198 5.02 -7.29 6.45
N ALA A 199 4.51 -8.06 5.48
CA ALA A 199 3.78 -7.52 4.34
C ALA A 199 2.48 -6.82 4.75
N VAL A 200 1.72 -7.39 5.70
CA VAL A 200 0.49 -6.78 6.22
C VAL A 200 0.78 -5.48 6.98
N LEU A 201 1.78 -5.49 7.85
CA LEU A 201 2.18 -4.31 8.63
C LEU A 201 2.71 -3.20 7.73
N TYR A 202 3.52 -3.55 6.72
CA TYR A 202 3.95 -2.60 5.70
C TYR A 202 2.75 -2.03 4.94
N ALA A 203 1.82 -2.86 4.49
CA ALA A 203 0.62 -2.36 3.80
C ALA A 203 -0.16 -1.37 4.67
N ARG A 204 -0.32 -1.67 5.96
CA ARG A 204 -0.95 -0.78 6.94
C ARG A 204 -0.19 0.53 7.11
N GLU A 205 1.13 0.50 7.26
CA GLU A 205 1.98 1.70 7.41
C GLU A 205 1.84 2.64 6.20
N PHE A 206 1.74 2.08 4.99
CA PHE A 206 1.74 2.84 3.75
C PHE A 206 0.35 3.02 3.12
N GLY A 207 -0.73 2.65 3.82
CA GLY A 207 -2.10 2.80 3.34
C GLY A 207 -2.43 1.95 2.11
N LEU A 208 -1.73 0.84 1.91
CA LEU A 208 -1.95 -0.10 0.81
C LEU A 208 -2.97 -1.18 1.23
N ARG A 209 -3.69 -1.72 0.24
CA ARG A 209 -4.51 -2.91 0.42
C ARG A 209 -3.66 -4.17 0.31
N VAL A 210 -4.20 -5.29 0.81
CA VAL A 210 -3.59 -6.61 0.69
C VAL A 210 -4.56 -7.55 0.01
N ALA A 211 -4.06 -8.31 -0.97
CA ALA A 211 -4.78 -9.42 -1.58
C ALA A 211 -3.92 -10.69 -1.43
N ALA A 212 -4.40 -11.65 -0.65
CA ALA A 212 -3.76 -12.96 -0.57
C ALA A 212 -4.16 -13.83 -1.76
N GLN A 213 -3.18 -14.51 -2.35
CA GLN A 213 -3.41 -15.41 -3.46
C GLN A 213 -2.52 -16.65 -3.33
N GLY A 214 -3.13 -17.83 -3.31
CA GLY A 214 -2.39 -19.07 -3.53
C GLY A 214 -2.10 -19.22 -5.02
N THR A 215 -2.79 -20.15 -5.67
CA THR A 215 -2.57 -20.48 -7.09
C THR A 215 -3.33 -19.59 -8.06
N GLY A 216 -4.34 -18.84 -7.60
CA GLY A 216 -5.19 -18.01 -8.44
C GLY A 216 -6.16 -18.78 -9.33
N HIS A 217 -6.51 -20.03 -9.00
CA HIS A 217 -7.51 -20.81 -9.76
C HIS A 217 -8.88 -20.13 -9.77
N ASN A 218 -9.27 -19.57 -8.63
CA ASN A 218 -10.50 -18.79 -8.49
C ASN A 218 -10.21 -17.27 -8.45
N ALA A 219 -9.13 -16.82 -9.10
CA ALA A 219 -8.90 -15.39 -9.22
C ALA A 219 -10.07 -14.79 -10.01
N GLY A 220 -10.72 -13.78 -9.40
CA GLY A 220 -11.80 -13.00 -9.98
C GLY A 220 -11.50 -11.50 -9.89
N PRO A 221 -12.38 -10.64 -10.41
CA PRO A 221 -12.18 -9.19 -10.36
C PRO A 221 -12.29 -8.67 -8.92
N LEU A 222 -11.17 -8.19 -8.37
CA LEU A 222 -11.08 -7.57 -7.03
C LEU A 222 -11.08 -6.03 -7.08
N GLY A 223 -11.55 -5.46 -8.20
CA GLY A 223 -11.39 -4.04 -8.51
C GLY A 223 -9.96 -3.70 -8.95
N SER A 224 -9.61 -2.40 -8.92
CA SER A 224 -8.22 -1.96 -9.17
C SER A 224 -7.28 -2.60 -8.14
N LEU A 225 -6.06 -2.93 -8.55
CA LEU A 225 -4.99 -3.41 -7.66
C LEU A 225 -3.83 -2.41 -7.56
N GLU A 226 -3.96 -1.21 -8.12
CA GLU A 226 -2.86 -0.23 -8.22
C GLU A 226 -2.25 0.17 -6.87
N ASP A 227 -3.04 0.12 -5.79
CA ASP A 227 -2.61 0.37 -4.41
C ASP A 227 -2.67 -0.92 -3.55
N THR A 228 -2.44 -2.08 -4.16
CA THR A 228 -2.55 -3.39 -3.50
C THR A 228 -1.24 -4.17 -3.57
N ILE A 229 -0.85 -4.76 -2.44
CA ILE A 229 0.17 -5.81 -2.38
C ILE A 229 -0.50 -7.15 -2.62
N LEU A 230 -0.11 -7.83 -3.69
CA LEU A 230 -0.51 -9.21 -3.96
C LEU A 230 0.45 -10.15 -3.21
N VAL A 231 -0.04 -10.79 -2.15
CA VAL A 231 0.74 -11.71 -1.32
C VAL A 231 0.55 -13.13 -1.84
N LYS A 232 1.57 -13.67 -2.51
CA LYS A 232 1.56 -15.00 -3.13
C LYS A 232 2.18 -16.05 -2.22
N THR A 233 1.35 -16.93 -1.65
CA THR A 233 1.78 -17.92 -0.65
C THR A 233 2.52 -19.12 -1.24
N GLU A 234 2.73 -19.18 -2.56
CA GLU A 234 3.23 -20.36 -3.29
C GLU A 234 4.60 -20.92 -2.85
N ARG A 235 5.38 -20.15 -2.07
CA ARG A 235 6.65 -20.57 -1.48
C ARG A 235 6.54 -21.14 -0.06
N MET A 236 5.39 -20.99 0.59
CA MET A 236 5.10 -21.55 1.92
C MET A 236 4.55 -22.97 1.76
N ARG A 237 5.41 -23.92 1.39
CA ARG A 237 5.03 -25.31 1.10
C ARG A 237 5.49 -26.25 2.20
N GLY A 238 4.57 -27.10 2.65
CA GLY A 238 4.87 -28.11 3.65
C GLY A 238 3.64 -28.95 3.97
N VAL A 239 3.85 -30.27 4.10
CA VAL A 239 2.86 -31.24 4.56
C VAL A 239 3.48 -32.06 5.67
N THR A 240 2.79 -32.16 6.80
CA THR A 240 3.14 -33.10 7.88
C THR A 240 1.94 -33.99 8.16
N ILE A 241 2.12 -35.31 8.03
CA ILE A 241 1.08 -36.30 8.32
C ILE A 241 1.38 -36.97 9.66
N ASP A 242 0.40 -36.99 10.56
CA ASP A 242 0.41 -37.87 11.72
C ASP A 242 -0.49 -39.09 11.41
N PRO A 243 0.09 -40.26 11.11
CA PRO A 243 -0.70 -41.44 10.76
C PRO A 243 -1.46 -42.03 11.96
N ALA A 244 -0.99 -41.81 13.19
CA ALA A 244 -1.64 -42.33 14.38
C ALA A 244 -2.89 -41.51 14.73
N ARG A 245 -2.78 -40.17 14.69
CA ARG A 245 -3.90 -39.24 14.90
C ARG A 245 -4.76 -39.06 13.65
N ARG A 246 -4.26 -39.52 12.50
CA ARG A 246 -4.86 -39.36 11.17
C ARG A 246 -5.13 -37.90 10.85
N THR A 247 -4.12 -37.06 11.09
CA THR A 247 -4.18 -35.61 10.88
C THR A 247 -3.13 -35.14 9.89
N ALA A 248 -3.39 -33.99 9.28
CA ALA A 248 -2.42 -33.33 8.40
C ALA A 248 -2.30 -31.85 8.77
N ARG A 249 -1.07 -31.36 8.93
CA ARG A 249 -0.79 -29.91 8.92
C ARG A 249 -0.24 -29.54 7.54
N VAL A 250 -0.81 -28.50 6.94
CA VAL A 250 -0.54 -28.10 5.55
C VAL A 250 -0.30 -26.59 5.47
N GLU A 251 0.81 -26.18 4.87
CA GLU A 251 1.17 -24.76 4.71
C GLU A 251 0.46 -24.09 3.53
N ALA A 252 0.35 -22.76 3.57
CA ALA A 252 -0.55 -21.99 2.72
C ALA A 252 -0.30 -22.03 1.20
N GLY A 253 0.93 -22.34 0.78
CA GLY A 253 1.32 -22.50 -0.62
C GLY A 253 1.13 -23.91 -1.17
N THR A 254 0.80 -24.87 -0.30
CA THR A 254 0.79 -26.28 -0.65
C THR A 254 -0.35 -26.60 -1.64
N LEU A 255 -0.03 -27.45 -2.62
CA LEU A 255 -0.99 -27.95 -3.60
C LEU A 255 -1.63 -29.25 -3.14
N TRP A 256 -2.85 -29.53 -3.60
CA TRP A 256 -3.56 -30.76 -3.20
C TRP A 256 -2.83 -32.04 -3.57
N VAL A 257 -2.11 -32.07 -4.70
CA VAL A 257 -1.31 -33.25 -5.09
C VAL A 257 -0.29 -33.64 -4.02
N GLU A 258 0.38 -32.66 -3.40
CA GLU A 258 1.40 -32.89 -2.38
C GLU A 258 0.79 -33.54 -1.13
N VAL A 259 -0.42 -33.10 -0.73
CA VAL A 259 -1.15 -33.68 0.40
C VAL A 259 -1.65 -35.09 0.09
N VAL A 260 -2.17 -35.31 -1.12
CA VAL A 260 -2.67 -36.62 -1.56
C VAL A 260 -1.54 -37.64 -1.58
N GLU A 261 -0.38 -37.29 -2.16
CA GLU A 261 0.80 -38.16 -2.22
C GLU A 261 1.32 -38.49 -0.82
N ALA A 262 1.46 -37.50 0.07
CA ALA A 262 1.92 -37.71 1.43
C ALA A 262 0.95 -38.58 2.25
N ALA A 263 -0.36 -38.34 2.14
CA ALA A 263 -1.37 -39.13 2.86
C ALA A 263 -1.43 -40.59 2.36
N ALA A 264 -1.26 -40.82 1.06
CA ALA A 264 -1.30 -42.14 0.45
C ALA A 264 -0.22 -43.08 0.99
N GLN A 265 0.97 -42.55 1.33
CA GLN A 265 2.06 -43.32 1.97
C GLN A 265 1.65 -43.96 3.29
N HIS A 266 0.64 -43.38 3.97
CA HIS A 266 0.10 -43.88 5.24
C HIS A 266 -1.26 -44.56 5.10
N ARG A 267 -1.70 -44.87 3.86
CA ARG A 267 -3.04 -45.41 3.55
C ARG A 267 -4.17 -44.48 4.04
N LEU A 268 -3.92 -43.17 4.02
CA LEU A 268 -4.91 -42.13 4.29
C LEU A 268 -5.35 -41.49 2.98
N ALA A 269 -6.55 -40.89 3.00
CA ALA A 269 -7.10 -40.17 1.87
C ALA A 269 -7.39 -38.72 2.28
N ALA A 270 -7.02 -37.78 1.42
CA ALA A 270 -7.35 -36.37 1.58
C ALA A 270 -8.64 -36.04 0.81
N LEU A 271 -9.40 -35.06 1.32
CA LEU A 271 -10.60 -34.54 0.64
C LEU A 271 -10.22 -33.49 -0.41
N ALA A 272 -9.39 -33.87 -1.38
CA ALA A 272 -8.98 -33.00 -2.47
C ALA A 272 -10.09 -32.83 -3.52
N GLY A 273 -10.00 -31.75 -4.30
CA GLY A 273 -10.77 -31.56 -5.52
C GLY A 273 -10.26 -32.41 -6.68
N SER A 274 -10.77 -32.17 -7.90
CA SER A 274 -10.38 -32.94 -9.10
C SER A 274 -9.05 -32.51 -9.73
N SER A 275 -8.56 -31.30 -9.42
CA SER A 275 -7.32 -30.78 -10.02
C SER A 275 -6.14 -30.86 -9.06
N PRO A 276 -4.99 -31.45 -9.47
CA PRO A 276 -3.83 -31.65 -8.60
C PRO A 276 -3.14 -30.35 -8.17
N ASN A 277 -3.22 -29.32 -9.01
CA ASN A 277 -2.52 -28.04 -8.84
C ASN A 277 -3.37 -26.95 -8.15
N VAL A 278 -4.53 -27.29 -7.60
CA VAL A 278 -5.32 -26.36 -6.79
C VAL A 278 -4.66 -26.22 -5.42
N GLY A 279 -4.54 -24.99 -4.91
CA GLY A 279 -3.99 -24.71 -3.59
C GLY A 279 -4.96 -25.13 -2.48
N VAL A 280 -4.42 -25.74 -1.42
CA VAL A 280 -5.22 -26.35 -0.33
C VAL A 280 -6.03 -25.31 0.43
N VAL A 281 -5.40 -24.18 0.79
CA VAL A 281 -6.03 -23.14 1.62
C VAL A 281 -7.23 -22.50 0.91
N GLY A 282 -7.03 -21.90 -0.26
CA GLY A 282 -8.12 -21.19 -0.96
C GLY A 282 -9.31 -22.09 -1.28
N TYR A 283 -9.06 -23.35 -1.65
CA TYR A 283 -10.10 -24.34 -1.86
C TYR A 283 -10.89 -24.66 -0.58
N THR A 284 -10.19 -24.83 0.54
CA THR A 284 -10.80 -25.22 1.82
C THR A 284 -11.57 -24.08 2.48
N LEU A 285 -11.07 -22.85 2.40
CA LEU A 285 -11.74 -21.67 2.95
C LEU A 285 -13.07 -21.35 2.25
N GLY A 286 -13.21 -21.75 0.97
CA GLY A 286 -14.47 -21.68 0.21
C GLY A 286 -15.38 -22.89 0.38
N GLY A 287 -15.03 -23.85 1.25
CA GLY A 287 -15.79 -25.09 1.47
C GLY A 287 -15.03 -26.34 1.03
N GLY A 288 -14.73 -26.44 -0.26
CA GLY A 288 -14.00 -27.56 -0.84
C GLY A 288 -14.87 -28.81 -1.05
N ILE A 289 -15.24 -29.07 -2.31
CA ILE A 289 -16.02 -30.25 -2.70
C ILE A 289 -15.09 -31.31 -3.30
N SER A 290 -15.05 -32.47 -2.66
CA SER A 290 -14.30 -33.65 -3.11
C SER A 290 -15.23 -34.70 -3.72
N PHE A 291 -14.70 -35.62 -4.52
CA PHE A 291 -15.42 -36.83 -4.94
C PHE A 291 -15.93 -37.65 -3.74
N LEU A 292 -15.27 -37.52 -2.59
CA LEU A 292 -15.60 -38.20 -1.35
C LEU A 292 -16.62 -37.41 -0.50
N ALA A 293 -17.04 -36.20 -0.93
CA ALA A 293 -17.83 -35.29 -0.11
C ALA A 293 -19.22 -35.81 0.25
N ARG A 294 -19.84 -36.66 -0.58
CA ARG A 294 -21.13 -37.29 -0.25
C ARG A 294 -21.06 -38.17 1.01
N LYS A 295 -19.90 -38.77 1.29
CA LYS A 295 -19.68 -39.64 2.45
C LYS A 295 -19.07 -38.89 3.63
N TYR A 296 -18.13 -37.98 3.36
CA TYR A 296 -17.32 -37.36 4.42
C TYR A 296 -17.60 -35.86 4.62
N GLY A 297 -18.43 -35.22 3.80
CA GLY A 297 -18.67 -33.78 3.87
C GLY A 297 -17.64 -32.95 3.11
N LEU A 298 -17.71 -31.63 3.28
CA LEU A 298 -16.80 -30.68 2.64
C LEU A 298 -15.43 -30.70 3.33
N SER A 299 -14.37 -30.35 2.60
CA SER A 299 -13.01 -30.32 3.15
C SER A 299 -12.89 -29.35 4.33
N THR A 300 -13.64 -28.25 4.29
CA THR A 300 -13.74 -27.28 5.39
C THR A 300 -14.31 -27.88 6.68
N ASN A 301 -15.15 -28.92 6.59
CA ASN A 301 -15.70 -29.58 7.78
C ASN A 301 -14.65 -30.37 8.57
N HIS A 302 -13.53 -30.70 7.92
CA HIS A 302 -12.43 -31.45 8.52
C HIS A 302 -11.32 -30.56 9.07
N VAL A 303 -11.38 -29.24 8.85
CA VAL A 303 -10.41 -28.33 9.46
C VAL A 303 -10.56 -28.39 10.98
N ARG A 304 -9.43 -28.64 11.66
CA ARG A 304 -9.29 -28.69 13.12
C ARG A 304 -8.72 -27.41 13.70
N ALA A 305 -7.81 -26.76 12.96
CA ALA A 305 -7.23 -25.48 13.34
C ALA A 305 -6.79 -24.69 12.10
N VAL A 306 -6.77 -23.37 12.25
CA VAL A 306 -6.27 -22.43 11.23
C VAL A 306 -5.19 -21.56 11.84
N GLU A 307 -4.05 -21.47 11.19
CA GLU A 307 -3.01 -20.50 11.49
C GLU A 307 -3.10 -19.35 10.48
N LEU A 308 -3.14 -18.11 10.95
CA LEU A 308 -3.29 -16.94 10.09
C LEU A 308 -2.59 -15.70 10.64
N VAL A 309 -2.37 -14.75 9.74
CA VAL A 309 -1.98 -13.37 10.05
C VAL A 309 -3.21 -12.48 9.92
N THR A 310 -3.60 -11.81 11.01
CA THR A 310 -4.71 -10.85 11.02
C THR A 310 -4.29 -9.48 10.47
N ALA A 311 -5.25 -8.60 10.19
CA ALA A 311 -5.01 -7.29 9.58
C ALA A 311 -4.11 -6.34 10.42
N ASP A 312 -3.99 -6.59 11.72
CA ASP A 312 -3.08 -5.88 12.62
C ASP A 312 -1.69 -6.53 12.72
N GLY A 313 -1.43 -7.59 11.96
CA GLY A 313 -0.14 -8.28 11.87
C GLY A 313 0.07 -9.38 12.92
N ARG A 314 -0.92 -9.70 13.75
CA ARG A 314 -0.78 -10.78 14.74
C ARG A 314 -0.82 -12.16 14.08
N LEU A 315 0.04 -13.05 14.57
CA LEU A 315 -0.04 -14.48 14.29
C LEU A 315 -1.05 -15.11 15.24
N VAL A 316 -2.11 -15.69 14.68
CA VAL A 316 -3.21 -16.31 15.42
C VAL A 316 -3.28 -17.78 15.02
N ARG A 317 -3.53 -18.65 16.01
CA ARG A 317 -4.04 -20.00 15.78
C ARG A 317 -5.43 -20.08 16.36
N THR A 318 -6.40 -20.43 15.54
CA THR A 318 -7.82 -20.51 15.91
C THR A 318 -8.35 -21.92 15.69
N ASP A 319 -9.19 -22.39 16.60
CA ASP A 319 -9.83 -23.70 16.63
C ASP A 319 -11.17 -23.61 17.39
N ARG A 320 -11.70 -24.74 17.88
CA ARG A 320 -12.99 -24.74 18.60
C ARG A 320 -12.90 -24.11 19.99
N GLU A 321 -11.73 -24.10 20.60
CA GLU A 321 -11.51 -23.57 21.94
C GLU A 321 -10.90 -22.16 21.91
N ASN A 322 -10.24 -21.79 20.82
CA ASN A 322 -9.51 -20.53 20.66
C ASN A 322 -10.06 -19.71 19.48
N GLU A 323 -10.60 -18.51 19.77
CA GLU A 323 -11.23 -17.62 18.77
C GLU A 323 -12.33 -18.34 17.95
N PRO A 324 -13.32 -19.01 18.58
CA PRO A 324 -14.24 -19.92 17.89
C PRO A 324 -15.09 -19.25 16.78
N ASP A 325 -15.37 -17.95 16.91
CA ASP A 325 -16.12 -17.18 15.91
C ASP A 325 -15.29 -16.99 14.63
N LEU A 326 -13.98 -16.73 14.79
CA LEU A 326 -13.04 -16.65 13.68
C LEU A 326 -12.86 -18.02 13.02
N PHE A 327 -12.72 -19.08 13.82
CA PHE A 327 -12.67 -20.44 13.33
C PHE A 327 -13.92 -20.84 12.54
N TRP A 328 -15.11 -20.44 13.01
CA TRP A 328 -16.35 -20.64 12.30
C TRP A 328 -16.34 -19.89 10.96
N ALA A 329 -15.96 -18.61 10.96
CA ALA A 329 -15.99 -17.75 9.78
C ALA A 329 -15.03 -18.22 8.67
N LEU A 330 -13.85 -18.72 9.03
CA LEU A 330 -12.85 -19.22 8.07
C LEU A 330 -13.25 -20.56 7.41
N ARG A 331 -14.22 -21.28 7.97
CA ARG A 331 -14.68 -22.57 7.43
C ARG A 331 -15.84 -22.42 6.44
N GLY A 332 -15.62 -21.59 5.41
CA GLY A 332 -16.58 -21.32 4.32
C GLY A 332 -16.69 -19.85 3.91
N GLY A 333 -16.24 -18.93 4.77
CA GLY A 333 -16.31 -17.48 4.53
C GLY A 333 -15.14 -16.90 3.71
N GLY A 334 -14.24 -17.74 3.19
CA GLY A 334 -13.09 -17.28 2.41
C GLY A 334 -11.98 -16.62 3.26
N GLY A 335 -11.20 -15.74 2.62
CA GLY A 335 -9.97 -15.16 3.19
C GLY A 335 -10.11 -13.74 3.78
N SER A 336 -11.32 -13.24 4.01
CA SER A 336 -11.56 -11.86 4.43
C SER A 336 -11.04 -11.51 5.83
N PHE A 337 -10.76 -12.52 6.66
CA PHE A 337 -10.43 -12.36 8.08
C PHE A 337 -8.92 -12.33 8.36
N GLY A 338 -8.10 -12.57 7.33
CA GLY A 338 -6.64 -12.58 7.42
C GLY A 338 -6.02 -13.52 6.39
N ILE A 339 -4.69 -13.55 6.36
CA ILE A 339 -3.93 -14.41 5.46
C ILE A 339 -3.62 -15.72 6.19
N VAL A 340 -4.30 -16.78 5.81
CA VAL A 340 -4.04 -18.13 6.35
C VAL A 340 -2.67 -18.60 5.92
N THR A 341 -1.86 -19.04 6.90
CA THR A 341 -0.48 -19.52 6.73
C THR A 341 -0.38 -21.04 6.85
N ALA A 342 -1.30 -21.68 7.57
CA ALA A 342 -1.45 -23.14 7.60
C ALA A 342 -2.86 -23.59 8.01
N LEU A 343 -3.20 -24.82 7.64
CA LEU A 343 -4.41 -25.52 8.07
C LEU A 343 -4.04 -26.87 8.70
N GLU A 344 -4.82 -27.28 9.71
CA GLU A 344 -4.80 -28.62 10.27
C GLU A 344 -6.11 -29.35 9.96
N PHE A 345 -6.04 -30.63 9.57
CA PHE A 345 -7.17 -31.53 9.28
C PHE A 345 -7.15 -32.77 10.16
#